data_AF-A0A8J1IYR9-F1
#
_entry.id   AF-A0A8J1IYR9-F1
#
_cell.length_a   1.000
_cell.length_b   1.000
_cell.length_c   1.000
_cell.angle_alpha   90.00
_cell.angle_beta   90.00
_cell.angle_gamma   90.00
#
_symmetry.space_group_name_H-M   'P 1'
#
loop_
_entity.id
_entity.type
_entity.pdbx_description
1 polymer ?
#
loop_
_entity_poly.entity_id
_entity_poly.type
_entity_poly.pdbx_seq_one_letter_code
_entity_poly.pdbx_strand_id
1 'polypeptide(L)'
;MLTVHEPLPPPTINKTLRGCNATGCSFTLQCLTPNTSSNVSCRWEILHHSFNECTIQVLLAFSSLGTEYVCFISNPAGKQVASVTAWQLCSVSGKIMMQCFIWGHWLLIVLGLIVTVLLAIALVKHTLYKTRCTKKRKDSKDESKILLNKVRNHYMQA
;
A
#
# COMPACT_ATOMS: atom_id res chain seq x y z
N MET A 1 47.89 -31.46 -6.12
CA MET A 1 46.51 -31.91 -6.39
C MET A 1 45.74 -30.73 -6.99
N LEU A 2 45.05 -30.92 -8.11
CA LEU A 2 44.18 -29.91 -8.71
C LEU A 2 42.74 -30.23 -8.29
N THR A 3 42.15 -29.38 -7.44
CA THR A 3 40.73 -29.52 -7.05
C THR A 3 39.89 -28.83 -8.11
N VAL A 4 39.14 -29.60 -8.88
CA VAL A 4 38.23 -29.06 -9.89
C VAL A 4 36.96 -28.58 -9.19
N HIS A 5 36.62 -27.32 -9.38
CA HIS A 5 35.38 -26.74 -8.89
C HIS A 5 34.40 -26.58 -10.05
N GLU A 6 33.24 -27.21 -9.94
CA GLU A 6 32.18 -27.04 -10.91
C GLU A 6 31.42 -25.71 -10.68
N PRO A 7 30.88 -25.09 -11.74
CA PRO A 7 30.00 -23.94 -11.62
C PRO A 7 28.80 -24.26 -10.71
N LEU A 8 28.40 -23.31 -9.88
CA LEU A 8 27.24 -23.49 -9.03
C LEU A 8 25.93 -23.39 -9.84
N PRO A 9 24.95 -24.27 -9.59
CA PRO A 9 23.58 -24.01 -10.01
C PRO A 9 22.98 -22.85 -9.19
N PRO A 10 21.89 -22.22 -9.65
CA PRO A 10 21.20 -21.18 -8.88
C PRO A 10 20.76 -21.71 -7.50
N PRO A 11 20.92 -20.92 -6.42
CA PRO A 11 20.45 -21.32 -5.10
C PRO A 11 18.92 -21.33 -5.05
N THR A 12 18.37 -22.14 -4.14
CA THR A 12 16.94 -22.17 -3.85
C THR A 12 16.68 -21.52 -2.49
N ILE A 13 15.74 -20.58 -2.43
CA ILE A 13 15.35 -19.95 -1.16
C ILE A 13 14.19 -20.74 -0.55
N ASN A 14 14.45 -21.38 0.59
CA ASN A 14 13.41 -21.93 1.43
C ASN A 14 12.92 -20.87 2.43
N LYS A 15 11.60 -20.83 2.65
CA LYS A 15 10.93 -19.81 3.46
C LYS A 15 9.98 -20.49 4.44
N THR A 16 10.24 -20.28 5.73
CA THR A 16 9.46 -20.89 6.81
C THR A 16 8.86 -19.80 7.68
N LEU A 17 7.54 -19.78 7.79
CA LEU A 17 6.84 -18.87 8.70
C LEU A 17 7.04 -19.33 10.15
N ARG A 18 7.50 -18.41 11.01
CA ARG A 18 7.54 -18.62 12.47
C ARG A 18 6.24 -18.22 13.15
N GLY A 19 5.67 -17.09 12.73
CA GLY A 19 4.44 -16.55 13.30
C GLY A 19 4.18 -15.12 12.84
N CYS A 20 2.97 -14.62 13.09
CA CYS A 20 2.56 -13.26 12.77
C CYS A 20 1.92 -12.59 13.99
N ASN A 21 2.12 -11.29 14.09
CA ASN A 21 1.49 -10.44 15.10
C ASN A 21 0.90 -9.20 14.44
N ALA A 22 0.50 -8.22 15.25
CA ALA A 22 -0.07 -6.97 14.77
C ALA A 22 0.95 -6.06 14.05
N THR A 23 2.25 -6.33 14.03
CA THR A 23 3.23 -5.45 13.38
C THR A 23 3.87 -6.08 12.15
N GLY A 24 3.83 -7.40 12.04
CA GLY A 24 4.37 -8.13 10.91
C GLY A 24 4.39 -9.64 11.10
N CYS A 25 5.16 -10.30 10.23
CA CYS A 25 5.37 -11.74 10.26
C CYS A 25 6.86 -12.07 10.34
N SER A 26 7.22 -12.99 11.23
CA SER A 26 8.57 -13.49 11.36
C SER A 26 8.78 -14.68 10.43
N PHE A 27 9.82 -14.62 9.60
CA PHE A 27 10.21 -15.67 8.68
C PHE A 27 11.64 -16.12 8.96
N THR A 28 11.88 -17.42 8.80
CA THR A 28 13.22 -17.97 8.62
C THR A 28 13.45 -18.16 7.14
N LEU A 29 14.46 -17.50 6.58
CA LEU A 29 14.88 -17.69 5.19
C LEU A 29 16.15 -18.52 5.17
N GLN A 30 16.18 -19.57 4.36
CA GLN A 30 17.35 -20.42 4.17
C GLN A 30 17.74 -20.43 2.71
N CYS A 31 19.00 -20.15 2.46
CA CYS A 31 19.59 -20.27 1.15
C CYS A 31 20.16 -21.68 0.99
N LEU A 32 19.51 -22.48 0.16
CA LEU A 32 19.87 -23.87 -0.09
C LEU A 32 20.76 -23.94 -1.33
N THR A 33 21.90 -24.60 -1.17
CA THR A 33 22.79 -24.93 -2.29
C THR A 33 22.47 -26.34 -2.76
N PRO A 34 22.23 -26.58 -4.07
CA PRO A 34 21.91 -27.91 -4.59
C PRO A 34 23.03 -28.94 -4.36
N ASN A 35 24.28 -28.49 -4.31
CA ASN A 35 25.45 -29.32 -4.04
C ASN A 35 25.98 -29.05 -2.63
N THR A 36 26.09 -30.10 -1.80
CA THR A 36 26.70 -30.10 -0.45
C THR A 36 28.23 -30.01 -0.49
N SER A 37 28.79 -29.32 -1.48
CA SER A 37 30.22 -29.06 -1.55
C SER A 37 30.65 -28.21 -0.34
N SER A 38 31.66 -28.69 0.38
CA SER A 38 32.19 -28.06 1.60
C SER A 38 32.83 -26.68 1.37
N ASN A 39 33.00 -26.25 0.11
CA ASN A 39 33.63 -24.98 -0.27
C ASN A 39 32.64 -23.91 -0.77
N VAL A 40 31.37 -23.99 -0.35
CA VAL A 40 30.36 -22.98 -0.70
C VAL A 40 30.18 -22.00 0.45
N SER A 41 30.28 -20.72 0.12
CA SER A 41 29.99 -19.60 1.02
C SER A 41 28.64 -19.00 0.67
N CYS A 42 27.84 -18.66 1.69
CA CYS A 42 26.56 -17.96 1.52
C CYS A 42 26.65 -16.55 2.09
N ARG A 43 25.89 -15.64 1.49
CA ARG A 43 25.64 -14.31 2.03
C ARG A 43 24.25 -13.85 1.67
N TRP A 44 23.59 -13.15 2.60
CA TRP A 44 22.36 -12.40 2.33
C TRP A 44 22.66 -10.92 2.18
N GLU A 45 21.88 -10.26 1.32
CA GLU A 45 21.85 -8.81 1.19
C GLU A 45 20.41 -8.30 1.31
N ILE A 46 20.21 -7.32 2.20
CA ILE A 46 18.90 -6.75 2.54
C ILE A 46 19.07 -5.25 2.72
N LEU A 47 18.44 -4.42 1.89
CA LEU A 47 18.49 -2.95 2.01
C LEU A 47 19.93 -2.44 2.27
N HIS A 48 20.91 -2.94 1.50
CA HIS A 48 22.34 -2.61 1.59
C HIS A 48 23.11 -3.16 2.82
N HIS A 49 22.49 -4.02 3.62
CA HIS A 49 23.15 -4.73 4.71
C HIS A 49 23.46 -6.16 4.31
N SER A 50 24.69 -6.61 4.59
CA SER A 50 25.16 -7.95 4.24
C SER A 50 25.31 -8.85 5.47
N PHE A 51 24.80 -10.08 5.38
CA PHE A 51 24.90 -11.11 6.43
C PHE A 51 25.61 -12.34 5.89
N ASN A 52 26.73 -12.76 6.48
CA ASN A 52 27.53 -13.91 6.01
C ASN A 52 27.00 -15.25 6.54
N GLU A 53 25.69 -15.44 6.53
CA GLU A 53 25.01 -16.65 7.03
C GLU A 53 24.17 -17.26 5.90
N CYS A 54 24.03 -18.59 5.84
CA CYS A 54 23.12 -19.21 4.86
C CYS A 54 21.65 -19.14 5.33
N THR A 55 21.42 -18.98 6.63
CA THR A 55 20.08 -18.88 7.23
C THR A 55 19.96 -17.57 7.97
N ILE A 56 18.90 -16.82 7.71
CA ILE A 56 18.59 -15.57 8.42
C ILE A 56 17.17 -15.61 8.97
N GLN A 57 16.94 -14.87 10.05
CA GLN A 57 15.60 -14.60 10.57
C GLN A 57 15.24 -13.16 10.30
N VAL A 58 14.08 -12.94 9.70
CA VAL A 58 13.63 -11.61 9.30
C VAL A 58 12.23 -11.35 9.84
N LEU A 59 12.02 -10.15 10.38
CA LEU A 59 10.69 -9.66 10.68
C LEU A 59 10.22 -8.82 9.49
N LEU A 60 9.26 -9.37 8.76
CA LEU A 60 8.61 -8.64 7.68
C LEU A 60 7.52 -7.74 8.28
N ALA A 61 7.81 -6.45 8.40
CA ALA A 61 6.81 -5.45 8.75
C ALA A 61 5.84 -5.25 7.58
N PHE A 62 4.55 -5.05 7.88
CA PHE A 62 3.55 -4.77 6.83
C PHE A 62 3.83 -3.45 6.09
N SER A 63 4.60 -2.54 6.69
CA SER A 63 5.06 -1.29 6.07
C SER A 63 6.23 -1.46 5.10
N SER A 64 6.93 -2.62 5.08
CA SER A 64 8.14 -2.85 4.30
C SER A 64 7.96 -3.90 3.19
N LEU A 65 6.76 -4.00 2.61
CA LEU A 65 6.39 -4.96 1.56
C LEU A 65 7.21 -4.85 0.25
N GLY A 66 7.92 -3.74 0.04
CA GLY A 66 8.84 -3.54 -1.09
C GLY A 66 10.25 -4.07 -0.86
N THR A 67 10.54 -4.67 0.31
CA THR A 67 11.89 -5.17 0.62
C THR A 67 12.22 -6.40 -0.23
N GLU A 68 13.40 -6.41 -0.83
CA GLU A 68 13.97 -7.56 -1.51
C GLU A 68 15.04 -8.21 -0.62
N TYR A 69 15.00 -9.54 -0.54
CA TYR A 69 15.99 -10.37 0.15
C TYR A 69 16.77 -11.14 -0.90
N VAL A 70 18.06 -10.89 -1.01
CA VAL A 70 18.92 -11.51 -2.02
C VAL A 70 19.91 -12.45 -1.35
N CYS A 71 19.93 -13.72 -1.76
CA CYS A 71 20.97 -14.64 -1.37
C CYS A 71 22.01 -14.77 -2.48
N PHE A 72 23.28 -14.73 -2.09
CA PHE A 72 24.42 -15.07 -2.90
C PHE A 72 25.07 -16.35 -2.40
N ILE A 73 25.37 -17.26 -3.31
CA ILE A 73 26.25 -18.40 -3.06
C ILE A 73 27.51 -18.26 -3.91
N SER A 74 28.65 -18.61 -3.35
CA SER A 74 29.93 -18.52 -4.06
C SER A 74 30.86 -19.68 -3.76
N ASN A 75 31.54 -20.15 -4.80
CA ASN A 75 32.68 -21.07 -4.74
C ASN A 75 33.84 -20.49 -5.59
N PRO A 76 35.03 -21.14 -5.62
CA PRO A 76 36.14 -20.66 -6.43
C PRO A 76 35.86 -20.61 -7.95
N ALA A 77 34.87 -21.34 -8.45
CA ALA A 77 34.51 -21.36 -9.87
C ALA A 77 33.50 -20.27 -10.26
N GLY A 78 32.77 -19.68 -9.31
CA GLY A 78 31.79 -18.64 -9.62
C GLY A 78 30.85 -18.27 -8.48
N LYS A 79 29.94 -17.33 -8.79
CA LYS A 79 28.91 -16.82 -7.87
C LYS A 79 27.54 -16.95 -8.52
N GLN A 80 26.53 -17.27 -7.73
CA GLN A 80 25.14 -17.34 -8.15
C GLN A 80 24.24 -16.65 -7.12
N VAL A 81 23.05 -16.26 -7.57
CA VAL A 81 22.12 -15.45 -6.78
C VAL A 81 20.69 -15.95 -6.95
N ALA A 82 19.91 -15.83 -5.87
CA ALA A 82 18.46 -15.90 -5.92
C ALA A 82 17.89 -14.76 -5.07
N SER A 83 16.71 -14.26 -5.43
CA SER A 83 16.01 -13.26 -4.64
C SER A 83 14.59 -13.67 -4.32
N VAL A 84 14.08 -13.11 -3.22
CA VAL A 84 12.69 -13.22 -2.82
C VAL A 84 12.21 -11.86 -2.31
N THR A 85 11.03 -11.46 -2.76
CA THR A 85 10.42 -10.21 -2.31
C THR A 85 9.58 -10.43 -1.06
N ALA A 86 9.48 -9.40 -0.23
CA ALA A 86 8.57 -9.35 0.91
C ALA A 86 7.12 -9.70 0.53
N TRP A 87 6.66 -9.27 -0.64
CA TRP A 87 5.36 -9.66 -1.18
C TRP A 87 5.20 -11.17 -1.35
N GLN A 88 6.20 -11.84 -1.94
CA GLN A 88 6.23 -13.30 -2.11
C GLN A 88 6.36 -14.05 -0.78
N LEU A 89 6.77 -13.38 0.30
CA LEU A 89 6.73 -13.92 1.66
C LEU A 89 5.32 -13.77 2.28
N CYS A 90 4.65 -12.62 2.09
CA CYS A 90 3.24 -12.46 2.52
C CYS A 90 2.30 -13.47 1.83
N SER A 91 2.57 -13.84 0.58
CA SER A 91 1.72 -14.76 -0.19
C SER A 91 1.84 -16.24 0.23
N VAL A 92 2.73 -16.59 1.17
CA VAL A 92 2.98 -17.98 1.61
C VAL A 92 1.78 -18.59 2.35
N SER A 93 0.88 -17.77 2.90
CA SER A 93 -0.37 -18.23 3.50
C SER A 93 -1.51 -17.26 3.21
N GLY A 94 -2.64 -17.76 2.72
CA GLY A 94 -3.82 -16.93 2.40
C GLY A 94 -4.31 -16.08 3.59
N LYS A 95 -4.07 -16.53 4.83
CA LYS A 95 -4.38 -15.76 6.06
C LYS A 95 -3.47 -14.53 6.22
N ILE A 96 -2.19 -14.65 5.86
CA ILE A 96 -1.20 -13.57 5.92
C ILE A 96 -1.44 -12.58 4.80
N MET A 97 -1.79 -13.08 3.62
CA MET A 97 -2.20 -12.23 2.50
C MET A 97 -3.38 -11.34 2.91
N MET A 98 -4.42 -11.91 3.52
CA MET A 98 -5.53 -11.12 4.05
C MET A 98 -5.06 -10.07 5.06
N GLN A 99 -4.18 -10.40 6.01
CA GLN A 99 -3.65 -9.42 6.97
C GLN A 99 -2.85 -8.28 6.30
N CYS A 100 -1.99 -8.59 5.32
CA CYS A 100 -1.22 -7.61 4.53
C CYS A 100 -2.17 -6.73 3.68
N PHE A 101 -3.21 -7.30 3.08
CA PHE A 101 -4.22 -6.58 2.28
C PHE A 101 -5.14 -5.70 3.13
N ILE A 102 -5.64 -6.23 4.25
CA ILE A 102 -6.58 -5.57 5.15
C ILE A 102 -5.98 -4.24 5.63
N TRP A 103 -4.72 -4.21 6.06
CA TRP A 103 -4.07 -2.98 6.55
C TRP A 103 -3.98 -1.88 5.47
N GLY A 104 -3.54 -2.24 4.25
CA GLY A 104 -3.45 -1.29 3.14
C GLY A 104 -4.83 -0.78 2.70
N HIS A 105 -5.84 -1.66 2.69
CA HIS A 105 -7.19 -1.30 2.28
C HIS A 105 -7.97 -0.52 3.34
N TRP A 106 -7.75 -0.73 4.64
CA TRP A 106 -8.39 0.09 5.67
C TRP A 106 -8.07 1.58 5.51
N LEU A 107 -6.81 1.90 5.16
CA LEU A 107 -6.42 3.29 4.90
C LEU A 107 -7.21 3.87 3.72
N LEU A 108 -7.34 3.11 2.63
CA LEU A 108 -8.08 3.53 1.43
C LEU A 108 -9.59 3.64 1.69
N ILE A 109 -10.16 2.74 2.50
CA ILE A 109 -11.57 2.79 2.90
C ILE A 109 -11.82 4.03 3.76
N VAL A 110 -10.96 4.31 4.73
CA VAL A 110 -11.06 5.51 5.58
C VAL A 110 -10.91 6.78 4.74
N LEU A 111 -9.93 6.84 3.84
CA LEU A 111 -9.79 7.95 2.89
C LEU A 111 -11.03 8.12 2.00
N GLY A 112 -11.58 7.02 1.47
CA GLY A 112 -12.80 7.03 0.67
C GLY A 112 -14.01 7.54 1.45
N LEU A 113 -14.17 7.13 2.71
CA LEU A 113 -15.24 7.62 3.59
C LEU A 113 -15.09 9.12 3.87
N ILE A 114 -13.87 9.61 4.10
CA ILE A 114 -13.62 11.05 4.30
C ILE A 114 -14.01 11.84 3.05
N VAL A 115 -13.58 11.40 1.86
CA VAL A 115 -13.89 12.07 0.59
C VAL A 115 -15.40 12.08 0.32
N THR A 116 -16.10 10.97 0.55
CA THR A 116 -17.56 10.91 0.35
C THR A 116 -18.32 11.83 1.30
N VAL A 117 -17.91 11.92 2.57
CA VAL A 117 -18.49 12.85 3.55
C VAL A 117 -18.25 14.31 3.13
N LEU A 118 -17.04 14.66 2.69
CA LEU A 118 -16.75 16.01 2.21
C LEU A 118 -17.58 16.41 0.98
N LEU A 119 -17.76 15.48 0.03
CA LEU A 119 -18.62 15.69 -1.14
C LEU A 119 -20.09 15.88 -0.73
N ALA A 120 -20.60 15.07 0.19
CA ALA A 120 -21.96 15.21 0.69
C ALA A 120 -22.18 16.58 1.35
N ILE A 121 -21.22 17.03 2.19
CA ILE A 121 -21.27 18.37 2.81
C ILE A 121 -21.25 19.47 1.74
N ALA A 122 -20.41 19.36 0.72
CA ALA A 122 -20.33 20.33 -0.37
C ALA A 122 -21.65 20.40 -1.16
N LEU A 123 -22.27 19.25 -1.46
CA LEU A 123 -23.55 19.17 -2.15
C LEU A 123 -24.68 19.79 -1.31
N VAL A 124 -24.75 19.49 -0.02
CA VAL A 124 -25.74 20.09 0.89
C VAL A 124 -25.53 21.60 0.99
N LYS A 125 -24.29 22.07 1.12
CA LYS A 125 -23.99 23.51 1.11
C LYS A 125 -24.42 24.16 -0.20
N HIS A 126 -24.14 23.52 -1.33
CA HIS A 126 -24.52 24.02 -2.65
C HIS A 126 -26.04 24.08 -2.84
N THR A 127 -26.79 23.06 -2.42
CA THR A 127 -28.26 23.08 -2.48
C THR A 127 -28.84 24.14 -1.56
N LEU A 128 -28.35 24.27 -0.32
CA LEU A 128 -28.78 25.33 0.61
C LEU A 128 -28.46 26.73 0.09
N TYR A 129 -27.29 26.91 -0.53
CA TYR A 129 -26.91 28.16 -1.18
C TYR A 129 -27.86 28.49 -2.33
N LYS A 130 -28.08 27.53 -3.25
CA LYS A 130 -28.97 27.68 -4.39
C LYS A 130 -30.39 28.03 -3.95
N THR A 131 -30.94 27.32 -2.97
CA THR A 131 -32.28 27.57 -2.43
C THR A 131 -32.39 28.94 -1.75
N ARG A 132 -31.35 29.39 -1.05
CA ARG A 132 -31.34 30.75 -0.47
C ARG A 132 -31.28 31.84 -1.54
N CYS A 133 -30.49 31.66 -2.60
CA CYS A 133 -30.43 32.60 -3.72
C CYS A 133 -31.75 32.68 -4.49
N THR A 134 -32.39 31.53 -4.77
CA THR A 134 -33.69 31.52 -5.47
C THR A 134 -34.78 32.15 -4.61
N LYS A 135 -34.77 31.91 -3.29
CA LYS A 135 -35.69 32.57 -2.35
C LYS A 135 -35.52 34.09 -2.36
N LYS A 136 -34.29 34.60 -2.16
CA LYS A 136 -34.01 36.05 -2.21
C LYS A 136 -34.44 36.71 -3.52
N ARG A 137 -34.21 36.04 -4.67
CA ARG A 137 -34.62 36.57 -5.98
C ARG A 137 -36.15 36.63 -6.11
N LYS A 138 -36.88 35.66 -5.55
CA LYS A 138 -38.34 35.64 -5.56
C LYS A 138 -38.91 36.78 -4.69
N ASP A 139 -38.40 36.93 -3.47
CA ASP A 139 -38.82 37.98 -2.53
C ASP A 139 -38.63 39.39 -3.14
N SER A 140 -37.47 39.66 -3.75
CA SER A 140 -37.20 40.93 -4.43
C SER A 140 -38.11 41.20 -5.63
N LYS A 141 -38.49 40.16 -6.40
CA LYS A 141 -39.39 40.29 -7.55
C LYS A 141 -40.83 40.59 -7.11
N ASP A 142 -41.28 40.00 -6.02
CA ASP A 142 -42.62 40.22 -5.49
C ASP A 142 -42.74 41.62 -4.86
N GLU A 143 -41.71 42.11 -4.17
CA GLU A 143 -41.63 43.48 -3.66
C GLU A 143 -41.72 44.52 -4.78
N SER A 144 -40.95 44.35 -5.86
CA SER A 144 -40.97 45.25 -7.02
C SER A 144 -42.36 45.32 -7.69
N LYS A 145 -43.07 44.20 -7.80
CA LYS A 145 -44.44 44.17 -8.36
C LYS A 145 -45.44 44.93 -7.48
N ILE A 146 -45.34 44.79 -6.16
CA ILE A 146 -46.21 45.50 -5.21
C ILE A 146 -46.01 47.01 -5.36
N LEU A 147 -44.75 47.47 -5.42
CA LEU A 147 -44.43 48.89 -5.62
C LEU A 147 -44.96 49.41 -6.97
N LEU A 148 -44.77 48.67 -8.06
CA LEU A 148 -45.27 49.05 -9.38
C LEU A 148 -46.80 49.18 -9.43
N ASN A 149 -47.52 48.25 -8.82
CA ASN A 149 -48.99 48.31 -8.76
C ASN A 149 -49.47 49.50 -7.92
N LYS A 150 -48.79 49.81 -6.82
CA LYS A 150 -49.11 50.97 -5.97
C LYS A 150 -48.94 52.29 -6.73
N VAL A 151 -47.82 52.45 -7.44
CA VAL A 151 -47.56 53.62 -8.28
C VAL A 151 -48.61 53.74 -9.39
N ARG A 152 -48.89 52.65 -10.09
CA ARG A 152 -49.89 52.62 -11.17
C ARG A 152 -51.28 53.06 -10.70
N ASN A 153 -51.73 52.57 -9.54
CA ASN A 153 -53.04 52.92 -9.01
C ASN A 153 -53.13 54.40 -8.61
N HIS A 154 -52.04 54.99 -8.10
CA HIS A 154 -51.99 56.41 -7.76
C HIS A 154 -52.11 57.32 -9.00
N TYR A 155 -51.56 56.92 -10.14
CA TYR A 155 -51.69 57.68 -11.40
C TYR A 155 -53.06 57.56 -12.06
N MET A 156 -53.85 56.53 -11.76
CA MET A 156 -55.20 56.37 -12.32
C MET A 156 -56.29 57.12 -11.53
N GLN A 157 -55.94 57.69 -10.37
CA GLN A 157 -56.85 58.42 -9.48
C GLN A 157 -56.63 59.95 -9.49
N ALA A 158 -55.69 60.44 -10.31
CA ALA A 158 -55.41 61.86 -10.54
C ALA A 158 -55.81 62.24 -11.96
#